data_AF-A0A937V3D7-F1
#
_entry.id   AF-A0A937V3D7-F1
#
_cell.length_a   1.000
_cell.length_b   1.000
_cell.length_c   1.000
_cell.angle_alpha   90.00
_cell.angle_beta   90.00
_cell.angle_gamma   90.00
#
_symmetry.space_group_name_H-M   'P 1'
#
loop_
_entity.id
_entity.type
_entity.pdbx_description
1 polymer ?
#
loop_
_entity_poly.entity_id
_entity_poly.type
_entity_poly.pdbx_seq_one_letter_code
_entity_poly.pdbx_strand_id
1 'polypeptide(L)'
;MPEIVGVRFHQAGKVYYYDSAGIPLEINDYVIVETTHGHELGKVVISPGQVIFSEIGEPLKPVVRKARAEDIEKAQQQQEKTREAIAKCRELVEKLNLPMKPISAQYNLDGSHLTIFFSAEKRVDFRELVRELSRNLKTRVELRQVGARDEAKLIGGLGKCGFPLCCTTFLSDFAPVSIKMAKEQDLALNPMKTSGICGRLLCCLGYEYEQYRAMKEKLPALGQEVSTNLGKAKVVSCNPLKETVMIELDSGVNVELPLSQVIWREKPR
;
A
#
# COMPACT_ATOMS: atom_id res chain seq x y z
N MET A 1 -22.95 12.72 -18.72
CA MET A 1 -21.58 12.70 -18.18
C MET A 1 -21.22 11.24 -17.94
N PRO A 2 -19.99 10.81 -18.22
CA PRO A 2 -19.57 9.45 -17.89
C PRO A 2 -19.66 9.28 -16.38
N GLU A 3 -20.35 8.23 -15.92
CA GLU A 3 -20.38 7.93 -14.48
C GLU A 3 -19.20 7.04 -14.16
N ILE A 4 -18.33 7.53 -13.27
CA ILE A 4 -17.06 6.88 -13.02
C ILE A 4 -17.22 5.87 -11.90
N VAL A 5 -16.74 4.65 -12.14
CA VAL A 5 -16.71 3.57 -11.16
C VAL A 5 -15.27 3.20 -10.83
N GLY A 6 -14.99 2.95 -9.55
CA GLY A 6 -13.69 2.45 -9.09
C GLY A 6 -13.70 0.93 -9.00
N VAL A 7 -12.86 0.28 -9.79
CA VAL A 7 -12.75 -1.19 -9.88
C VAL A 7 -11.40 -1.64 -9.33
N ARG A 8 -11.42 -2.75 -8.58
CA ARG A 8 -10.24 -3.35 -7.96
C ARG A 8 -10.18 -4.84 -8.28
N PHE A 9 -9.05 -5.30 -8.82
CA PHE A 9 -8.84 -6.70 -9.24
C PHE A 9 -8.31 -7.61 -8.12
N HIS A 10 -7.63 -7.03 -7.12
CA HIS A 10 -7.04 -7.78 -6.00
C HIS A 10 -7.33 -7.11 -4.67
N GLN A 11 -7.27 -7.88 -3.59
CA GLN A 11 -7.40 -7.32 -2.24
C GLN A 11 -6.32 -6.24 -2.02
N ALA A 12 -6.78 -5.00 -1.75
CA ALA A 12 -5.96 -3.78 -1.67
C ALA A 12 -5.03 -3.49 -2.86
N GLY A 13 -5.42 -3.94 -4.06
CA GLY A 13 -4.82 -3.49 -5.32
C GLY A 13 -5.06 -2.00 -5.59
N LYS A 14 -4.33 -1.45 -6.56
CA LYS A 14 -4.63 -0.12 -7.12
C LYS A 14 -6.09 -0.11 -7.58
N VAL A 15 -6.80 0.97 -7.27
CA VAL A 15 -8.14 1.20 -7.81
C VAL A 15 -7.96 1.78 -9.20
N TYR A 16 -8.57 1.13 -10.18
CA TYR A 16 -8.61 1.59 -11.56
C TYR A 16 -9.98 2.18 -11.83
N TYR A 17 -10.02 3.29 -12.55
CA TYR A 17 -11.26 3.98 -12.86
C TYR A 17 -11.75 3.56 -14.24
N TYR A 18 -13.05 3.26 -14.33
CA TYR A 18 -13.74 2.88 -15.56
C TYR A 18 -15.02 3.72 -15.70
N ASP A 19 -15.54 3.82 -16.92
CA ASP A 19 -16.88 4.35 -17.19
C ASP A 19 -17.91 3.24 -16.91
N SER A 20 -18.96 3.54 -16.14
CA SER A 20 -20.06 2.61 -15.87
C SER A 20 -20.80 2.19 -17.14
N ALA A 21 -20.68 2.97 -18.23
CA ALA A 21 -21.39 2.78 -19.49
C ALA A 21 -22.93 2.69 -19.31
N GLY A 22 -23.46 3.35 -18.27
CA GLY A 22 -24.90 3.33 -17.93
C GLY A 22 -25.36 2.03 -17.23
N ILE A 23 -24.43 1.18 -16.81
CA ILE A 23 -24.73 -0.03 -16.04
C ILE A 23 -24.91 0.36 -14.55
N PRO A 24 -26.03 0.01 -13.91
CA PRO A 24 -26.24 0.30 -12.49
C PRO A 24 -25.35 -0.60 -11.64
N LEU A 25 -24.24 -0.06 -11.10
CA LEU A 25 -23.24 -0.77 -10.31
C LEU A 25 -23.27 -0.31 -8.85
N GLU A 26 -23.22 -1.26 -7.91
CA GLU A 26 -23.10 -0.98 -6.48
C GLU A 26 -21.75 -1.41 -5.92
N ILE A 27 -21.39 -0.90 -4.73
CA ILE A 27 -20.18 -1.33 -4.03
C ILE A 27 -20.30 -2.83 -3.73
N ASN A 28 -19.23 -3.57 -4.00
CA ASN A 28 -19.11 -5.03 -3.94
C ASN A 28 -19.64 -5.81 -5.14
N ASP A 29 -20.23 -5.17 -6.15
CA ASP A 29 -20.56 -5.85 -7.39
C ASP A 29 -19.28 -6.36 -8.09
N TYR A 30 -19.37 -7.54 -8.69
CA TYR A 30 -18.35 -8.06 -9.59
C TYR A 30 -18.66 -7.65 -11.02
N VAL A 31 -17.64 -7.18 -11.74
CA VAL A 31 -17.75 -6.65 -13.10
C VAL A 31 -16.67 -7.23 -13.99
N ILE A 32 -16.98 -7.33 -15.28
CA ILE A 32 -16.01 -7.68 -16.31
C ILE A 32 -15.56 -6.40 -16.99
N VAL A 33 -14.26 -6.19 -17.06
CA VAL A 33 -13.63 -5.05 -17.71
C VAL A 33 -12.57 -5.51 -18.70
N GLU A 34 -12.32 -4.69 -19.70
CA GLU A 34 -11.29 -4.96 -20.71
C GLU A 34 -9.95 -4.34 -20.29
N THR A 35 -8.97 -5.19 -20.01
CA THR A 35 -7.59 -4.80 -19.72
C THR A 35 -6.71 -4.98 -20.95
N THR A 36 -5.42 -4.67 -20.84
CA THR A 36 -4.44 -4.96 -21.92
C THR A 36 -4.25 -6.46 -22.16
N HIS A 37 -4.70 -7.31 -21.22
CA HIS A 37 -4.54 -8.77 -21.26
C HIS A 37 -5.86 -9.51 -21.52
N GLY A 38 -6.89 -8.79 -21.98
CA GLY A 38 -8.22 -9.32 -22.25
C GLY A 38 -9.20 -9.02 -21.12
N HIS A 39 -10.19 -9.90 -20.93
CA HIS A 39 -11.19 -9.71 -19.89
C HIS A 39 -10.66 -10.12 -18.51
N GLU A 40 -10.91 -9.26 -17.52
CA GLU A 40 -10.59 -9.54 -16.13
C GLU A 40 -11.82 -9.30 -15.24
N LEU A 41 -11.90 -10.12 -14.18
CA LEU A 41 -12.91 -9.98 -13.14
C LEU A 41 -12.43 -8.93 -12.13
N GLY A 42 -13.16 -7.83 -12.03
CA GLY A 42 -12.95 -6.77 -11.05
C GLY A 42 -14.07 -6.71 -10.03
N LYS A 43 -13.78 -6.14 -8.86
CA LYS A 43 -14.75 -5.83 -7.82
C LYS A 43 -14.92 -4.32 -7.69
N VAL A 44 -16.15 -3.84 -7.68
CA VAL A 44 -16.49 -2.42 -7.49
C VAL A 44 -16.21 -2.01 -6.04
N VAL A 45 -15.41 -0.97 -5.87
CA VAL A 45 -15.02 -0.42 -4.55
C VAL A 45 -15.44 1.04 -4.38
N ILE A 46 -15.76 1.75 -5.47
CA ILE A 46 -16.30 3.11 -5.46
C ILE A 46 -17.50 3.12 -6.40
N SER A 47 -18.66 3.58 -5.93
CA SER A 47 -19.88 3.58 -6.74
C SER A 47 -19.86 4.66 -7.83
N PRO A 48 -20.67 4.48 -8.90
CA PRO A 48 -20.86 5.51 -9.92
C PRO A 48 -21.17 6.88 -9.30
N GLY A 49 -20.55 7.93 -9.83
CA GLY A 49 -20.84 9.33 -9.46
C GLY A 49 -20.13 9.86 -8.21
N GLN A 50 -19.35 9.04 -7.50
CA GLN A 50 -18.55 9.49 -6.33
C GLN A 50 -17.19 10.08 -6.71
N VAL A 51 -16.79 9.98 -7.98
CA VAL A 51 -15.49 10.47 -8.47
C VAL A 51 -15.72 11.57 -9.50
N ILE A 52 -15.00 12.67 -9.34
CA ILE A 52 -15.09 13.81 -10.26
C ILE A 52 -14.15 13.55 -11.45
N PHE A 53 -14.69 13.59 -12.67
CA PHE A 53 -13.93 13.32 -13.90
C PHE A 53 -12.67 14.18 -14.07
N SER A 54 -12.69 15.42 -13.58
CA SER A 54 -11.56 16.35 -13.65
C SER A 54 -10.33 15.89 -12.86
N GLU A 55 -10.47 14.94 -11.95
CA GLU A 55 -9.35 14.36 -11.19
C GLU A 55 -8.66 13.20 -11.92
N ILE A 56 -9.21 12.77 -13.06
CA ILE A 56 -8.72 11.62 -13.83
C ILE A 56 -8.04 12.12 -15.10
N GLY A 57 -6.72 11.96 -15.16
CA GLY A 57 -5.90 12.39 -16.31
C GLY A 57 -5.85 11.39 -17.47
N GLU A 58 -6.46 10.21 -17.35
CA GLU A 58 -6.40 9.13 -18.34
C GLU A 58 -7.77 8.85 -18.98
N PRO A 59 -7.83 8.46 -20.28
CA PRO A 59 -9.07 8.07 -20.92
C PRO A 59 -9.67 6.83 -20.25
N LEU A 60 -10.93 6.93 -19.83
CA LEU A 60 -11.66 5.85 -19.17
C LEU A 60 -12.08 4.78 -20.18
N LYS A 61 -11.76 3.52 -19.89
CA LYS A 61 -12.36 2.39 -20.59
C LYS A 61 -13.75 2.08 -20.00
N PRO A 62 -14.70 1.57 -20.79
CA PRO A 62 -16.01 1.18 -20.28
C PRO A 62 -15.96 -0.15 -19.51
N VAL A 63 -16.85 -0.29 -18.53
CA VAL A 63 -17.22 -1.59 -17.97
C VAL A 63 -17.99 -2.37 -19.04
N VAL A 64 -17.60 -3.63 -19.29
CA VAL A 64 -18.22 -4.46 -20.32
C VAL A 64 -19.60 -4.95 -19.85
N ARG A 65 -19.67 -5.48 -18.62
CA ARG A 65 -20.90 -6.00 -18.01
C ARG A 65 -20.72 -6.35 -16.53
N LYS A 66 -21.83 -6.59 -15.81
CA LYS A 66 -21.80 -7.31 -14.54
C LYS A 66 -21.32 -8.76 -14.74
N ALA A 67 -20.56 -9.26 -13.77
CA ALA A 67 -20.12 -10.64 -13.75
C ALA A 67 -21.30 -11.58 -13.49
N ARG A 68 -21.31 -12.72 -14.17
CA ARG A 68 -22.25 -13.82 -13.96
C ARG A 68 -21.64 -14.84 -13.00
N ALA A 69 -22.45 -15.74 -12.47
CA ALA A 69 -21.97 -16.84 -11.63
C ALA A 69 -20.86 -17.66 -12.31
N GLU A 70 -21.04 -17.95 -13.60
CA GLU A 70 -20.03 -18.66 -14.42
C GLU A 70 -18.67 -17.94 -14.47
N ASP A 71 -18.65 -16.60 -14.48
CA ASP A 71 -17.38 -15.85 -14.49
C ASP A 71 -16.65 -15.98 -13.15
N ILE A 72 -17.41 -15.97 -12.05
CA ILE A 72 -16.87 -16.14 -10.70
C ILE A 72 -16.31 -17.57 -10.54
N GLU A 73 -17.03 -18.58 -11.01
CA GLU A 73 -16.57 -19.97 -11.03
C GLU A 73 -15.30 -20.13 -11.88
N LYS A 74 -15.26 -19.53 -13.08
CA LYS A 74 -14.04 -19.52 -13.91
C LYS A 74 -12.86 -18.87 -13.19
N ALA A 75 -13.07 -17.73 -12.53
CA ALA A 75 -12.02 -17.07 -11.77
C ALA A 75 -11.47 -17.96 -10.64
N GLN A 76 -12.35 -18.71 -9.96
CA GLN A 76 -11.94 -19.68 -8.93
C GLN A 76 -11.13 -20.85 -9.52
N GLN A 77 -11.60 -21.46 -10.61
CA GLN A 77 -10.84 -22.50 -11.32
C GLN A 77 -9.47 -22.00 -11.76
N GLN A 78 -9.40 -20.74 -12.19
CA GLN A 78 -8.17 -20.14 -12.61
C GLN A 78 -7.20 -19.86 -11.44
N GLN A 79 -7.74 -19.54 -10.28
CA GLN A 79 -6.96 -19.43 -9.03
C GLN A 79 -6.34 -20.77 -8.62
N GLU A 80 -6.98 -21.90 -8.91
CA GLU A 80 -6.41 -23.22 -8.67
C GLU A 80 -5.24 -23.52 -9.63
N LYS A 81 -5.46 -23.33 -10.95
CA LYS A 81 -4.39 -23.49 -11.97
C LYS A 81 -3.19 -22.59 -11.72
N THR A 82 -3.42 -21.42 -11.11
CA THR A 82 -2.36 -20.49 -10.72
C THR A 82 -1.36 -21.14 -9.76
N ARG A 83 -1.82 -21.98 -8.83
CA ARG A 83 -0.96 -22.69 -7.86
C ARG A 83 -0.07 -23.71 -8.55
N GLU A 84 -0.59 -24.42 -9.53
CA GLU A 84 0.18 -25.37 -10.34
C GLU A 84 1.20 -24.64 -11.21
N ALA A 85 0.81 -23.53 -11.83
CA ALA A 85 1.68 -22.72 -12.69
C ALA A 85 2.89 -22.16 -11.93
N ILE A 86 2.68 -21.63 -10.71
CA ILE A 86 3.79 -21.10 -9.90
C ILE A 86 4.72 -22.22 -9.41
N ALA A 87 4.18 -23.39 -9.07
CA ALA A 87 4.99 -24.55 -8.70
C ALA A 87 5.87 -25.01 -9.86
N LYS A 88 5.30 -25.11 -11.07
CA LYS A 88 6.05 -25.47 -12.27
C LYS A 88 7.11 -24.43 -12.63
N CYS A 89 6.81 -23.15 -12.44
CA CYS A 89 7.79 -22.08 -12.63
C CYS A 89 8.98 -22.21 -11.68
N ARG A 90 8.76 -22.54 -10.40
CA ARG A 90 9.85 -22.76 -9.44
C ARG A 90 10.74 -23.93 -9.86
N GLU A 91 10.16 -25.06 -10.25
CA GLU A 91 10.90 -26.23 -10.74
C GLU A 91 11.80 -25.88 -11.95
N LEU A 92 11.26 -25.15 -12.93
CA LEU A 92 12.02 -24.74 -14.11
C LEU A 92 13.10 -23.70 -13.80
N VAL A 93 12.83 -22.78 -12.88
CA VAL A 93 13.82 -21.79 -12.42
C VAL A 93 15.01 -22.48 -11.76
N GLU A 94 14.76 -23.48 -10.90
CA GLU A 94 15.81 -24.29 -10.28
C GLU A 94 16.57 -25.10 -11.34
N LYS A 95 15.86 -25.77 -12.25
CA LYS A 95 16.47 -26.56 -13.34
C LYS A 95 17.37 -25.73 -14.26
N LEU A 96 16.95 -24.50 -14.58
CA LEU A 96 17.70 -23.57 -15.43
C LEU A 96 18.71 -22.71 -14.64
N ASN A 97 18.80 -22.90 -13.32
CA ASN A 97 19.68 -22.17 -12.41
C ASN A 97 19.57 -20.64 -12.57
N LEU A 98 18.35 -20.13 -12.69
CA LEU A 98 18.11 -18.69 -12.90
C LEU A 98 18.13 -17.94 -11.56
N PRO A 99 18.88 -16.82 -11.43
CA PRO A 99 18.97 -16.05 -10.19
C PRO A 99 17.74 -15.16 -9.98
N MET A 100 16.57 -15.79 -9.85
CA MET A 100 15.27 -15.15 -9.65
C MET A 100 14.42 -15.95 -8.66
N LYS A 101 13.44 -15.27 -8.04
CA LYS A 101 12.48 -15.87 -7.12
C LYS A 101 11.06 -15.67 -7.65
N PRO A 102 10.38 -16.73 -8.12
CA PRO A 102 8.96 -16.66 -8.47
C PRO A 102 8.10 -16.42 -7.23
N ILE A 103 7.35 -15.32 -7.22
CA ILE A 103 6.54 -14.86 -6.09
C ILE A 103 5.10 -15.35 -6.20
N SER A 104 4.44 -15.00 -7.31
CA SER A 104 3.04 -15.35 -7.57
C SER A 104 2.80 -15.49 -9.07
N ALA A 105 1.72 -16.17 -9.42
CA ALA A 105 1.21 -16.27 -10.77
C ALA A 105 -0.22 -15.71 -10.77
N GLN A 106 -0.69 -15.26 -11.91
CA GLN A 106 -2.07 -14.82 -12.12
C GLN A 106 -2.44 -15.04 -13.56
N TYR A 107 -3.61 -15.59 -13.80
CA TYR A 107 -4.16 -15.68 -15.14
C TYR A 107 -5.30 -14.69 -15.32
N ASN A 108 -5.54 -14.32 -16.58
CA ASN A 108 -6.76 -13.63 -16.95
C ASN A 108 -7.98 -14.56 -16.86
N LEU A 109 -9.18 -13.99 -17.00
CA LEU A 109 -10.44 -14.70 -16.78
C LEU A 109 -10.63 -15.90 -17.74
N ASP A 110 -10.21 -15.72 -19.00
CA ASP A 110 -10.33 -16.75 -20.04
C ASP A 110 -9.18 -17.77 -20.02
N GLY A 111 -8.18 -17.58 -19.14
CA GLY A 111 -7.01 -18.45 -19.01
C GLY A 111 -6.03 -18.40 -20.19
N SER A 112 -6.20 -17.47 -21.13
CA SER A 112 -5.35 -17.33 -22.32
C SER A 112 -4.02 -16.62 -22.06
N HIS A 113 -3.91 -15.87 -20.96
CA HIS A 113 -2.71 -15.15 -20.54
C HIS A 113 -2.37 -15.43 -19.09
N LEU A 114 -1.09 -15.72 -18.83
CA LEU A 114 -0.52 -15.99 -17.52
C LEU A 114 0.58 -14.97 -17.22
N THR A 115 0.38 -14.16 -16.19
CA THR A 115 1.42 -13.26 -15.66
C THR A 115 2.06 -13.89 -14.43
N ILE A 116 3.38 -14.05 -14.44
CA ILE A 116 4.16 -14.53 -13.31
C ILE A 116 4.98 -13.37 -12.76
N PHE A 117 4.78 -13.05 -11.49
CA PHE A 117 5.53 -12.04 -10.76
C PHE A 117 6.75 -12.66 -10.10
N PHE A 118 7.91 -12.05 -10.31
CA PHE A 118 9.17 -12.53 -9.74
C PHE A 118 10.00 -11.38 -9.16
N SER A 119 10.86 -11.68 -8.19
CA SER A 119 11.92 -10.76 -7.74
C SER A 119 13.30 -11.28 -8.15
N ALA A 120 14.20 -10.35 -8.45
CA ALA A 120 15.59 -10.63 -8.80
C ALA A 120 16.45 -9.40 -8.48
N GLU A 121 17.67 -9.62 -8.00
CA GLU A 121 18.62 -8.54 -7.69
C GLU A 121 19.31 -8.00 -8.96
N LYS A 122 19.57 -8.88 -9.91
CA LYS A 122 20.25 -8.59 -11.17
C LYS A 122 19.33 -8.90 -12.35
N ARG A 123 19.70 -8.41 -13.53
CA ARG A 123 19.01 -8.76 -14.77
C ARG A 123 19.13 -10.25 -15.04
N VAL A 124 17.99 -10.89 -15.33
CA VAL A 124 17.90 -12.33 -15.60
C VAL A 124 17.51 -12.53 -17.05
N ASP A 125 18.20 -13.42 -17.77
CA ASP A 125 17.74 -13.90 -19.08
C ASP A 125 16.81 -15.09 -18.90
N PHE A 126 15.51 -14.85 -19.06
CA PHE A 126 14.45 -15.83 -18.85
C PHE A 126 13.82 -16.32 -20.17
N ARG A 127 14.47 -16.09 -21.33
CA ARG A 127 13.90 -16.49 -22.63
C ARG A 127 13.61 -17.99 -22.73
N GLU A 128 14.50 -18.82 -22.20
CA GLU A 128 14.32 -20.27 -22.17
C GLU A 128 13.17 -20.66 -21.23
N LEU A 129 13.11 -20.06 -20.04
CA LEU A 129 12.02 -20.26 -19.07
C LEU A 129 10.65 -19.97 -19.68
N VAL A 130 10.50 -18.84 -20.41
CA VAL A 130 9.23 -18.49 -21.07
C VAL A 130 8.83 -19.53 -22.12
N ARG A 131 9.78 -20.05 -22.90
CA ARG A 131 9.53 -21.09 -23.91
C ARG A 131 9.05 -22.38 -23.25
N GLU A 132 9.73 -22.83 -22.21
CA GLU A 132 9.36 -24.04 -21.46
C GLU A 132 8.00 -23.89 -20.78
N LEU A 133 7.74 -22.75 -20.12
CA LEU A 133 6.45 -22.50 -19.48
C LEU A 133 5.31 -22.44 -20.49
N SER A 134 5.50 -21.75 -21.62
CA SER A 134 4.47 -21.65 -22.67
C SER A 134 4.14 -23.02 -23.28
N ARG A 135 5.14 -23.89 -23.43
CA ARG A 135 4.96 -25.28 -23.91
C ARG A 135 4.20 -26.14 -22.90
N ASN A 136 4.59 -26.08 -21.62
CA ASN A 136 4.00 -26.91 -20.57
C ASN A 136 2.57 -26.47 -20.22
N LEU A 137 2.32 -25.16 -20.14
CA LEU A 137 1.04 -24.60 -19.68
C LEU A 137 0.07 -24.29 -20.83
N LYS A 138 0.52 -24.42 -22.09
CA LYS A 138 -0.27 -24.13 -23.31
C LYS A 138 -0.96 -22.75 -23.26
N THR A 139 -0.32 -21.79 -22.61
CA THR A 139 -0.83 -20.44 -22.33
C THR A 139 0.24 -19.42 -22.67
N ARG A 140 -0.14 -18.20 -23.06
CA ARG A 140 0.81 -17.11 -23.23
C ARG A 140 1.36 -16.68 -21.87
N VAL A 141 2.67 -16.78 -21.68
CA VAL A 141 3.32 -16.45 -20.41
C VAL A 141 4.03 -15.11 -20.49
N GLU A 142 3.77 -14.24 -19.52
CA GLU A 142 4.46 -12.99 -19.28
C GLU A 142 5.16 -13.04 -17.92
N LEU A 143 6.41 -12.60 -17.87
CA LEU A 143 7.17 -12.48 -16.63
C LEU A 143 7.31 -11.02 -16.25
N ARG A 144 6.89 -10.67 -15.03
CA ARG A 144 6.94 -9.31 -14.50
C ARG A 144 7.82 -9.24 -13.26
N GLN A 145 8.86 -8.43 -13.33
CA GLN A 145 9.70 -8.16 -12.17
C GLN A 145 8.97 -7.23 -11.20
N VAL A 146 9.01 -7.55 -9.91
CA VAL A 146 8.45 -6.73 -8.84
C VAL A 146 9.54 -6.22 -7.90
N GLY A 147 9.35 -5.02 -7.37
CA GLY A 147 10.23 -4.46 -6.34
C GLY A 147 9.93 -5.04 -4.96
N ALA A 148 10.81 -4.77 -3.98
CA ALA A 148 10.71 -5.35 -2.64
C ALA A 148 9.37 -5.07 -1.92
N ARG A 149 8.75 -3.90 -2.15
CA ARG A 149 7.44 -3.57 -1.57
C ARG A 149 6.31 -4.37 -2.22
N ASP A 150 6.35 -4.51 -3.53
CA ASP A 150 5.34 -5.28 -4.27
C ASP A 150 5.48 -6.77 -4.00
N GLU A 151 6.71 -7.28 -3.79
CA GLU A 151 6.94 -8.61 -3.27
C GLU A 151 6.25 -8.80 -1.91
N ALA A 152 6.50 -7.91 -0.94
CA ALA A 152 5.83 -7.97 0.36
C ALA A 152 4.30 -7.85 0.26
N LYS A 153 3.80 -7.07 -0.71
CA LYS A 153 2.37 -6.94 -0.98
C LYS A 153 1.76 -8.25 -1.52
N LEU A 154 2.45 -8.92 -2.44
CA LEU A 154 2.00 -10.17 -3.06
C LEU A 154 2.06 -11.35 -2.07
N ILE A 155 3.06 -11.36 -1.20
CA ILE A 155 3.19 -12.38 -0.14
C ILE A 155 2.21 -12.09 1.01
N GLY A 156 1.99 -10.82 1.31
CA GLY A 156 1.25 -10.40 2.50
C GLY A 156 2.06 -10.54 3.78
N GLY A 157 1.38 -10.43 4.92
CA GLY A 157 1.97 -10.60 6.24
C GLY A 157 1.52 -9.54 7.24
N LEU A 158 2.20 -9.52 8.39
CA LEU A 158 1.95 -8.56 9.45
C LEU A 158 3.06 -7.51 9.49
N GLY A 159 2.67 -6.26 9.68
CA GLY A 159 3.57 -5.16 9.97
C GLY A 159 4.14 -5.26 11.38
N LYS A 160 5.11 -4.41 11.68
CA LYS A 160 5.73 -4.32 13.02
C LYS A 160 4.75 -3.92 14.11
N CYS A 161 3.65 -3.28 13.73
CA CYS A 161 2.53 -2.94 14.61
C CYS A 161 1.61 -4.13 14.92
N GLY A 162 1.84 -5.31 14.36
CA GLY A 162 0.99 -6.50 14.55
C GLY A 162 -0.24 -6.55 13.64
N PHE A 163 -0.52 -5.51 12.86
CA PHE A 163 -1.62 -5.46 11.90
C PHE A 163 -1.20 -5.94 10.50
N PRO A 164 -2.14 -6.36 9.63
CA PRO A 164 -1.84 -6.62 8.22
C PRO A 164 -1.14 -5.43 7.56
N LEU A 165 -0.27 -5.69 6.58
CA LEU A 165 0.51 -4.64 5.92
C LEU A 165 -0.40 -3.52 5.37
N CYS A 166 -0.04 -2.26 5.59
CA CYS A 166 -0.81 -1.12 5.07
C CYS A 166 -0.95 -1.18 3.53
N CYS A 167 0.10 -1.67 2.85
CA CYS A 167 0.11 -1.85 1.40
C CYS A 167 -0.83 -2.95 0.86
N THR A 168 -1.32 -3.83 1.75
CA THR A 168 -2.30 -4.88 1.46
C THR A 168 -3.67 -4.59 2.05
N THR A 169 -3.90 -3.39 2.61
CA THR A 169 -5.20 -3.02 3.20
C THR A 169 -5.77 -1.76 2.57
N PHE A 170 -5.20 -0.59 2.88
CA PHE A 170 -5.75 0.70 2.47
C PHE A 170 -4.77 1.57 1.68
N LEU A 171 -3.46 1.43 1.93
CA LEU A 171 -2.46 2.32 1.35
C LEU A 171 -2.04 1.78 -0.03
N SER A 172 -2.61 2.33 -1.09
CA SER A 172 -2.33 1.96 -2.47
C SER A 172 -1.36 2.90 -3.18
N ASP A 173 -1.32 4.16 -2.75
CA ASP A 173 -0.39 5.18 -3.23
C ASP A 173 0.65 5.50 -2.15
N PHE A 174 1.89 5.71 -2.58
CA PHE A 174 3.02 5.84 -1.68
C PHE A 174 3.89 7.04 -2.03
N ALA A 175 3.77 8.08 -1.22
CA ALA A 175 4.74 9.16 -1.22
C ALA A 175 6.16 8.65 -0.89
N PRO A 176 7.22 9.25 -1.48
CA PRO A 176 8.60 8.98 -1.07
C PRO A 176 8.79 9.26 0.42
N VAL A 177 9.31 8.27 1.15
CA VAL A 177 9.61 8.39 2.58
C VAL A 177 11.07 8.75 2.77
N SER A 178 11.35 9.72 3.64
CA SER A 178 12.71 10.17 3.94
C SER A 178 13.07 9.94 5.41
N ILE A 179 14.38 9.91 5.69
CA ILE A 179 14.90 9.83 7.07
C ILE A 179 14.47 11.05 7.91
N LYS A 180 14.24 12.20 7.27
CA LYS A 180 13.73 13.40 7.95
C LYS A 180 12.38 13.14 8.61
N MET A 181 11.49 12.40 7.95
CA MET A 181 10.17 12.04 8.51
C MET A 181 10.31 11.19 9.77
N ALA A 182 11.24 10.23 9.79
CA ALA A 182 11.53 9.44 11.00
C ALA A 182 12.02 10.30 12.16
N LYS A 183 12.92 11.26 11.89
CA LYS A 183 13.41 12.21 12.91
C LYS A 183 12.30 13.09 13.45
N GLU A 184 11.42 13.59 12.57
CA GLU A 184 10.30 14.43 12.99
C GLU A 184 9.23 13.67 13.78
N GLN A 185 9.22 12.34 13.74
CA GLN A 185 8.37 11.50 14.58
C GLN A 185 9.14 10.90 15.78
N ASP A 186 10.31 11.45 16.10
CA ASP A 186 11.18 11.05 17.22
C ASP A 186 11.54 9.55 17.22
N LEU A 187 11.54 8.94 16.03
CA LEU A 187 11.84 7.53 15.87
C LEU A 187 13.36 7.31 15.77
N ALA A 188 13.88 6.41 16.59
CA ALA A 188 15.30 6.06 16.54
C ALA A 188 15.68 5.51 15.15
N LEU A 189 16.80 6.01 14.60
CA LEU A 189 17.27 5.72 13.24
C LEU A 189 17.85 4.32 13.03
N ASN A 190 17.46 3.36 13.85
CA ASN A 190 17.84 1.96 13.69
C ASN A 190 17.01 1.35 12.54
N PRO A 191 17.61 0.67 11.54
CA PRO A 191 16.88 -0.07 10.50
C PRO A 191 15.83 -1.03 11.06
N MET A 192 16.08 -1.65 12.21
CA MET A 192 15.11 -2.52 12.90
C MET A 192 13.86 -1.76 13.38
N LYS A 193 13.92 -0.44 13.56
CA LYS A 193 12.76 0.39 13.94
C LYS A 193 12.15 1.15 12.76
N THR A 194 12.95 1.51 11.76
CA THR A 194 12.55 2.42 10.67
C THR A 194 12.21 1.71 9.35
N SER A 195 12.66 0.47 9.16
CA SER A 195 12.36 -0.29 7.94
C SER A 195 11.13 -1.18 8.11
N GLY A 196 10.31 -1.30 7.08
CA GLY A 196 9.24 -2.30 7.00
C GLY A 196 9.78 -3.69 6.65
N ILE A 197 8.88 -4.69 6.58
CA ILE A 197 9.23 -6.06 6.20
C ILE A 197 9.82 -6.15 4.77
N CYS A 198 9.46 -5.20 3.90
CA CYS A 198 10.01 -5.06 2.56
C CYS A 198 11.44 -4.47 2.52
N GLY A 199 12.08 -4.24 3.67
CA GLY A 199 13.43 -3.67 3.77
C GLY A 199 13.55 -2.17 3.49
N ARG A 200 12.50 -1.52 2.96
CA ARG A 200 12.42 -0.06 2.77
C ARG A 200 11.90 0.64 4.02
N LEU A 201 12.06 1.97 4.10
CA LEU A 201 11.48 2.79 5.17
C LEU A 201 9.96 2.57 5.28
N LEU A 202 9.47 2.63 6.53
CA LEU A 202 8.06 2.44 6.87
C LEU A 202 7.18 3.47 6.13
N CYS A 203 6.17 2.98 5.42
CA CYS A 203 5.20 3.84 4.72
C CYS A 203 4.35 4.69 5.68
N CYS A 204 4.13 4.24 6.92
CA CYS A 204 3.44 5.00 7.96
C CYS A 204 4.13 6.32 8.27
N LEU A 205 5.47 6.38 8.16
CA LEU A 205 6.22 7.62 8.37
C LEU A 205 5.81 8.72 7.39
N GLY A 206 5.54 8.35 6.13
CA GLY A 206 5.04 9.29 5.14
C GLY A 206 3.56 9.60 5.35
N TYR A 207 2.76 8.57 5.62
CA TYR A 207 1.30 8.69 5.80
C TYR A 207 0.92 9.62 6.97
N GLU A 208 1.64 9.54 8.09
CA GLU A 208 1.33 10.30 9.32
C GLU A 208 2.10 11.63 9.39
N TYR A 209 2.99 11.90 8.43
CA TYR A 209 3.96 13.00 8.53
C TYR A 209 3.29 14.37 8.73
N GLU A 210 2.26 14.67 7.94
CA GLU A 210 1.56 15.96 8.00
C GLU A 210 0.85 16.15 9.34
N GLN A 211 0.23 15.09 9.87
CA GLN A 211 -0.45 15.12 11.16
C GLN A 211 0.55 15.34 12.30
N TYR A 212 1.68 14.62 12.30
CA TYR A 212 2.74 14.84 13.29
C TYR A 212 3.29 16.27 13.24
N ARG A 213 3.51 16.80 12.04
CA ARG A 213 3.99 18.17 11.88
C ARG A 213 2.98 19.18 12.43
N ALA A 214 1.70 19.04 12.07
CA ALA A 214 0.64 19.92 12.56
C ALA A 214 0.46 19.83 14.09
N MET A 215 0.61 18.65 14.69
CA MET A 215 0.58 18.47 16.15
C MET A 215 1.79 19.12 16.81
N LYS A 216 3.00 18.96 16.25
CA LYS A 216 4.22 19.59 16.78
C LYS A 216 4.19 21.11 16.70
N GLU A 217 3.57 21.67 15.65
CA GLU A 217 3.40 23.13 15.53
C GLU A 217 2.52 23.71 16.66
N LYS A 218 1.65 22.92 17.28
CA LYS A 218 0.82 23.33 18.43
C LYS A 218 1.51 23.14 19.78
N LEU A 219 2.66 22.48 19.85
CA LEU A 219 3.36 22.20 21.09
C LEU A 219 4.40 23.28 21.40
N PRO A 220 4.65 23.60 22.68
CA PRO A 220 5.75 24.48 23.05
C PRO A 220 7.11 23.89 22.64
N ALA A 221 8.08 24.76 22.36
CA ALA A 221 9.43 24.32 22.01
C ALA A 221 10.16 23.69 23.20
N LEU A 222 11.04 22.73 22.93
CA LEU A 222 11.91 22.16 23.96
C LEU A 222 12.74 23.27 24.63
N GLY A 223 12.79 23.25 25.96
CA GLY A 223 13.47 24.24 26.78
C GLY A 223 12.74 25.58 26.93
N GLN A 224 11.54 25.73 26.36
CA GLN A 224 10.73 26.94 26.54
C GLN A 224 10.19 27.04 27.98
N GLU A 225 10.17 28.27 28.52
CA GLU A 225 9.50 28.56 29.78
C GLU A 225 7.99 28.62 29.56
N VAL A 226 7.28 27.86 30.40
CA VAL A 226 5.82 27.75 30.38
C VAL A 226 5.26 28.02 31.77
N SER A 227 4.05 28.56 31.83
CA SER A 227 3.31 28.79 33.07
C SER A 227 2.26 27.71 33.25
N THR A 228 2.24 27.10 34.42
CA THR A 228 1.28 26.05 34.78
C THR A 228 0.63 26.35 36.13
N ASN A 229 -0.40 25.59 36.49
CA ASN A 229 -1.04 25.69 37.81
C ASN A 229 -0.09 25.39 38.98
N LEU A 230 1.06 24.74 38.71
CA LEU A 230 2.09 24.40 39.70
C LEU A 230 3.23 25.44 39.77
N GLY A 231 3.17 26.49 38.94
CA GLY A 231 4.21 27.51 38.84
C GLY A 231 4.88 27.55 37.47
N LYS A 232 6.01 28.26 37.41
CA LYS A 232 6.85 28.33 36.21
C LYS A 232 7.62 27.03 36.04
N ALA A 233 7.74 26.59 34.80
CA ALA A 233 8.40 25.34 34.47
C ALA A 233 9.07 25.43 33.10
N LYS A 234 9.98 24.50 32.83
CA LYS A 234 10.69 24.39 31.56
C LYS A 234 10.33 23.11 30.84
N VAL A 235 10.09 23.18 29.54
CA VAL A 235 9.71 22.00 28.75
C VAL A 235 10.92 21.07 28.55
N VAL A 236 10.82 19.82 29.00
CA VAL A 236 11.85 18.77 28.82
C VAL A 236 11.56 17.91 27.61
N SER A 237 10.31 17.49 27.43
CA SER A 237 9.88 16.70 26.28
C SER A 237 8.40 16.92 25.97
N CYS A 238 7.99 16.68 24.73
CA CYS A 238 6.60 16.79 24.30
C CYS A 238 6.16 15.47 23.69
N ASN A 239 4.92 15.05 23.96
CA ASN A 239 4.31 13.89 23.31
C ASN A 239 3.16 14.36 22.40
N PRO A 240 3.37 14.42 21.08
CA PRO A 240 2.35 14.92 20.14
C PRO A 240 1.07 14.08 20.12
N LEU A 241 1.17 12.76 20.29
CA LEU A 241 0.01 11.87 20.21
C LEU A 241 -0.89 11.94 21.45
N LYS A 242 -0.29 12.14 22.63
CA LYS A 242 -1.03 12.28 23.89
C LYS A 242 -1.44 13.71 24.20
N GLU A 243 -0.96 14.67 23.42
CA GLU A 243 -1.07 16.11 23.71
C GLU A 243 -0.59 16.44 25.14
N THR A 244 0.48 15.79 25.58
CA THR A 244 1.11 16.01 26.89
C THR A 244 2.49 16.64 26.76
N VAL A 245 2.85 17.45 27.76
CA VAL A 245 4.14 18.11 27.87
C VAL A 245 4.77 17.70 29.20
N MET A 246 5.99 17.20 29.16
CA MET A 246 6.80 16.96 30.34
C MET A 246 7.54 18.25 30.67
N ILE A 247 7.28 18.77 31.86
CA ILE A 247 7.87 20.00 32.38
C ILE A 247 8.77 19.70 33.58
N GLU A 248 9.85 20.46 33.71
CA GLU A 248 10.71 20.50 34.89
C GLU A 248 10.38 21.79 35.65
N LEU A 249 9.90 21.63 36.88
CA LEU A 249 9.65 22.75 37.79
C LEU A 249 10.97 23.26 38.38
N ASP A 250 10.99 24.50 38.90
CA ASP A 250 12.17 25.07 39.58
C ASP A 250 12.67 24.22 40.76
N SER A 251 11.81 23.34 41.30
CA SER A 251 12.15 22.37 42.34
C SER A 251 12.93 21.14 41.83
N GLY A 252 13.17 21.02 40.52
CA GLY A 252 13.84 19.87 39.89
C GLY A 252 12.94 18.64 39.69
N VAL A 253 11.63 18.77 39.92
CA VAL A 253 10.66 17.68 39.74
C VAL A 253 10.11 17.72 38.32
N ASN A 254 10.14 16.56 37.65
CA ASN A 254 9.54 16.36 36.33
C ASN A 254 8.07 15.95 36.47
N VAL A 255 7.17 16.68 35.82
CA VAL A 255 5.72 16.42 35.81
C VAL A 255 5.23 16.38 34.37
N GLU A 256 4.41 15.39 34.04
CA GLU A 256 3.70 15.33 32.75
C GLU A 256 2.31 15.97 32.91
N LEU A 257 2.03 17.01 32.13
CA LEU A 257 0.74 17.71 32.14
C LEU A 257 0.08 17.72 30.75
N PRO A 258 -1.26 17.69 30.66
CA PRO A 258 -1.97 17.95 29.41
C PRO A 258 -1.68 19.35 28.88
N LEU A 259 -1.60 19.51 27.55
CA LEU A 259 -1.34 20.78 26.88
C LEU A 259 -2.33 21.89 27.31
N SER A 260 -3.58 21.54 27.61
CA SER A 260 -4.61 22.48 28.07
C SER A 260 -4.31 23.16 29.40
N GLN A 261 -3.41 22.61 30.20
CA GLN A 261 -3.02 23.16 31.51
C GLN A 261 -1.71 23.96 31.45
N VAL A 262 -1.15 24.12 30.25
CA VAL A 262 0.12 24.80 30.00
C VAL A 262 -0.16 26.07 29.22
N ILE A 263 0.32 27.21 29.72
CA ILE A 263 0.21 28.50 29.04
C ILE A 263 1.61 28.92 28.60
N TRP A 264 1.79 29.20 27.31
CA TRP A 264 3.05 29.66 26.76
C TRP A 264 2.83 30.76 25.72
N ARG A 265 3.85 31.58 25.49
CA ARG A 265 3.85 32.54 24.38
C ARG A 265 4.27 31.81 23.11
N GLU A 266 3.45 31.82 22.07
CA GLU A 266 3.90 31.41 20.75
C GLU A 266 5.07 32.32 20.34
N LYS A 267 6.23 31.73 20.01
CA LYS A 267 7.31 32.52 19.40
C LYS A 267 6.80 32.95 18.02
N PRO A 268 6.86 34.24 17.66
CA PRO A 268 6.61 34.65 16.28
C PRO A 268 7.62 33.92 15.38
N ARG A 269 7.11 33.36 14.28
CA ARG A 269 7.88 32.63 13.26
C ARG A 269 9.02 33.48 12.68
#